data_AF-A0A3N4H7Z1-F1
#
_entry.id   AF-A0A3N4H7Z1-F1
#
_cell.length_a   1.000
_cell.length_b   1.000
_cell.length_c   1.000
_cell.angle_alpha   90.00
_cell.angle_beta   90.00
_cell.angle_gamma   90.00
#
_symmetry.space_group_name_H-M   'P 1'
#
loop_
_entity.id
_entity.type
_entity.pdbx_description
1 polymer ?
#
loop_
_entity_poly.entity_id
_entity_poly.type
_entity_poly.pdbx_seq_one_letter_code
_entity_poly.pdbx_strand_id
1 'polypeptide(L)'
;MKKLFILAAFVFGGFFAQEAKAQIPSLPKLDLPTQVLGALNTFEGLGLSSDQETKLKANNQSFTDDIFKVLNSSATDAIKKNQFLDLKNTRQNFLTGLLGQQLLGKYNKSIGNLIKPFKKQLGLAALAF
;
A
#
# COMPACT_ATOMS: atom_id res chain seq x y z
N MET A 1 -61.48 -7.87 43.62
CA MET A 1 -62.30 -6.74 43.12
C MET A 1 -61.40 -5.74 42.41
N LYS A 2 -61.79 -5.35 41.18
CA LYS A 2 -61.54 -4.06 40.46
C LYS A 2 -60.11 -3.48 40.50
N LYS A 3 -59.33 -3.55 39.40
CA LYS A 3 -59.30 -2.63 38.22
C LYS A 3 -58.95 -1.17 38.56
N LEU A 4 -57.82 -0.68 38.00
CA LEU A 4 -57.58 0.60 37.27
C LEU A 4 -56.07 0.94 37.42
N PHE A 5 -55.20 0.87 36.40
CA PHE A 5 -55.02 1.77 35.25
C PHE A 5 -55.04 3.27 35.59
N ILE A 6 -53.90 3.95 35.38
CA ILE A 6 -53.64 5.30 34.79
C ILE A 6 -52.11 5.52 34.93
N LEU A 7 -51.28 5.45 33.88
CA LEU A 7 -51.07 6.32 32.71
C LEU A 7 -50.21 7.57 33.01
N ALA A 8 -48.96 7.50 32.51
CA ALA A 8 -48.08 8.53 31.95
C ALA A 8 -47.65 9.77 32.77
N ALA A 9 -46.33 9.94 32.89
CA ALA A 9 -45.65 11.20 32.58
C ALA A 9 -44.23 10.91 32.06
N PHE A 10 -44.03 11.18 30.77
CA PHE A 10 -42.73 11.25 30.10
C PHE A 10 -41.89 12.35 30.76
N VAL A 11 -40.73 12.00 31.34
CA VAL A 11 -39.66 12.98 31.57
C VAL A 11 -38.60 12.75 30.50
N PHE A 12 -38.78 13.48 29.41
CA PHE A 12 -37.77 13.75 28.39
C PHE A 12 -36.72 14.66 29.03
N GLY A 13 -35.44 14.28 28.98
CA GLY A 13 -34.41 15.17 29.52
C GLY A 13 -32.99 14.59 29.51
N GLY A 14 -32.35 14.64 28.34
CA GLY A 14 -30.89 14.75 28.26
C GLY A 14 -30.11 13.44 28.19
N PHE A 15 -30.31 12.65 27.14
CA PHE A 15 -29.23 11.82 26.62
C PHE A 15 -28.14 12.76 26.09
N PHE A 16 -27.15 13.09 26.93
CA PHE A 16 -25.87 13.57 26.43
C PHE A 16 -25.21 12.41 25.71
N ALA A 17 -25.51 12.27 24.42
CA ALA A 17 -24.65 11.53 23.51
C ALA A 17 -23.35 12.33 23.40
N GLN A 18 -22.41 12.05 24.31
CA GLN A 18 -21.02 12.37 24.06
C GLN A 18 -20.59 11.48 22.89
N GLU A 19 -20.63 12.04 21.68
CA GLU A 19 -19.83 11.54 20.58
C GLU A 19 -18.36 11.66 21.02
N ALA A 20 -17.86 10.67 21.73
CA ALA A 20 -16.45 10.41 21.84
C ALA A 20 -16.00 10.02 20.42
N LYS A 21 -15.77 11.03 19.57
CA LYS A 21 -14.89 10.89 18.43
C LYS A 21 -13.53 10.65 19.05
N ALA A 22 -13.22 9.36 19.28
CA ALA A 22 -11.85 8.93 19.49
C ALA A 22 -11.06 9.54 18.34
N GLN A 23 -10.35 10.65 18.62
CA GLN A 23 -9.34 11.17 17.75
C GLN A 23 -8.28 10.08 17.73
N ILE A 24 -8.41 9.17 16.78
CA ILE A 24 -7.36 8.23 16.42
C ILE A 24 -6.14 9.14 16.24
N PRO A 25 -5.09 9.02 17.07
CA PRO A 25 -3.87 9.79 16.88
C PRO A 25 -3.51 9.62 15.42
N SER A 26 -3.41 10.72 14.67
CA SER A 26 -3.06 10.64 13.26
C SER A 26 -1.66 10.04 13.21
N LEU A 27 -1.57 8.72 13.06
CA LEU A 27 -0.36 8.08 12.60
C LEU A 27 0.06 8.88 11.38
N PRO A 28 1.33 9.36 11.32
CA PRO A 28 1.77 10.12 10.18
C PRO A 28 1.36 9.34 8.94
N LYS A 29 0.50 9.92 8.10
CA LYS A 29 0.20 9.33 6.80
C LYS A 29 1.54 9.37 6.07
N LEU A 30 2.26 8.25 6.10
CA LEU A 30 3.51 8.09 5.37
C LEU A 30 3.28 8.54 3.94
N ASP A 31 4.26 9.19 3.33
CA ASP A 31 4.11 9.58 1.93
C ASP A 31 3.99 8.35 1.02
N LEU A 32 3.46 8.54 -0.18
CA LEU A 32 3.24 7.43 -1.12
C LEU A 32 4.54 6.66 -1.44
N PRO A 33 5.71 7.31 -1.63
CA PRO A 33 6.98 6.60 -1.78
C PRO A 33 7.29 5.66 -0.62
N THR A 34 7.17 6.12 0.62
CA THR A 34 7.45 5.27 1.80
C THR A 34 6.47 4.10 1.90
N GLN A 35 5.18 4.33 1.58
CA GLN A 35 4.19 3.25 1.57
C GLN A 35 4.48 2.20 0.49
N VAL A 36 4.87 2.61 -0.71
CA VAL A 36 5.23 1.71 -1.82
C VAL A 36 6.49 0.91 -1.48
N LEU A 37 7.52 1.56 -0.93
CA LEU A 37 8.73 0.89 -0.49
C LEU A 37 8.44 -0.13 0.63
N GLY A 38 7.60 0.25 1.60
CA GLY A 38 7.16 -0.65 2.67
C GLY A 38 6.47 -1.89 2.13
N ALA A 39 5.56 -1.72 1.15
CA ALA A 39 4.93 -2.84 0.45
C ALA A 39 5.96 -3.73 -0.25
N LEU A 40 6.93 -3.15 -0.96
CA LEU A 40 8.00 -3.89 -1.65
C LEU A 40 8.90 -4.69 -0.69
N ASN A 41 9.12 -4.18 0.52
CA ASN A 41 9.92 -4.82 1.56
C ASN A 41 9.15 -5.86 2.39
N THR A 42 7.88 -6.14 2.05
CA THR A 42 7.08 -7.19 2.70
C THR A 42 7.34 -8.54 2.02
N PHE A 43 8.46 -9.17 2.37
CA PHE A 43 8.86 -10.49 1.87
C PHE A 43 9.22 -11.49 2.98
N GLU A 44 8.90 -11.15 4.23
CA GLU A 44 8.99 -12.08 5.35
C GLU A 44 8.20 -13.37 5.05
N GLY A 45 8.78 -14.52 5.39
CA GLY A 45 8.18 -15.82 5.09
C GLY A 45 8.42 -16.34 3.67
N LEU A 46 9.13 -15.62 2.80
CA LEU A 46 9.61 -16.19 1.52
C LEU A 46 10.81 -17.13 1.70
N GLY A 47 11.44 -17.15 2.87
CA GLY A 47 12.61 -18.01 3.15
C GLY A 47 13.86 -17.57 2.40
N LEU A 48 14.05 -16.26 2.24
CA LEU A 48 15.21 -15.68 1.57
C LEU A 48 16.46 -15.83 2.45
N SER A 49 17.63 -15.97 1.82
CA SER A 49 18.89 -15.81 2.53
C SER A 49 19.13 -14.35 2.91
N SER A 50 19.97 -14.09 3.91
CA SER A 50 20.33 -12.72 4.33
C SER A 50 20.91 -11.88 3.17
N ASP A 51 21.68 -12.50 2.28
CA ASP A 51 22.22 -11.86 1.07
C ASP A 51 21.09 -11.50 0.09
N GLN A 52 20.13 -12.41 -0.13
CA GLN A 52 18.97 -12.14 -0.98
C GLN A 52 18.11 -11.01 -0.42
N GLU A 53 17.84 -11.01 0.88
CA GLU A 53 17.07 -9.92 1.52
C GLU A 53 17.77 -8.57 1.36
N THR A 54 19.07 -8.51 1.61
CA THR A 54 19.85 -7.27 1.51
C THR A 54 19.82 -6.73 0.08
N LYS A 55 20.05 -7.59 -0.91
CA LYS A 55 19.98 -7.22 -2.34
C LYS A 55 18.58 -6.81 -2.75
N LEU A 56 17.55 -7.51 -2.27
CA LEU A 56 16.16 -7.19 -2.57
C LEU A 56 15.78 -5.83 -1.99
N LYS A 57 16.11 -5.53 -0.72
CA LYS A 57 15.86 -4.21 -0.11
C LYS A 57 16.54 -3.09 -0.87
N ALA A 58 17.82 -3.27 -1.22
CA ALA A 58 18.57 -2.28 -1.99
C ALA A 58 17.90 -2.02 -3.35
N ASN A 59 17.52 -3.07 -4.07
CA ASN A 59 16.84 -2.90 -5.36
C ASN A 59 15.42 -2.33 -5.21
N ASN A 60 14.69 -2.65 -4.14
CA ASN A 60 13.37 -2.09 -3.85
C ASN A 60 13.44 -0.58 -3.62
N GLN A 61 14.47 -0.11 -2.92
CA GLN A 61 14.75 1.31 -2.73
C GLN A 61 14.98 2.00 -4.08
N SER A 62 15.97 1.53 -4.86
CA SER A 62 16.28 2.13 -6.17
C SER A 62 15.09 2.12 -7.12
N PHE A 63 14.34 1.00 -7.18
CA PHE A 63 13.15 0.89 -8.01
C PHE A 63 12.04 1.88 -7.61
N THR A 64 11.86 2.10 -6.30
CA THR A 64 10.92 3.11 -5.80
C THR A 64 11.38 4.51 -6.18
N ASP A 65 12.65 4.84 -5.95
CA ASP A 65 13.23 6.15 -6.29
C ASP A 65 13.08 6.44 -7.80
N ASP A 66 13.36 5.45 -8.65
CA ASP A 66 13.21 5.56 -10.10
C ASP A 66 11.75 5.75 -10.53
N ILE A 67 10.81 5.03 -9.91
CA ILE A 67 9.37 5.24 -10.17
C ILE A 67 9.00 6.70 -9.93
N PHE A 68 9.35 7.25 -8.76
CA PHE A 68 8.94 8.60 -8.39
C PHE A 68 9.73 9.67 -9.15
N LYS A 69 10.97 9.39 -9.54
CA LYS A 69 11.73 10.24 -10.47
C LYS A 69 11.06 10.34 -11.83
N VAL A 70 10.62 9.22 -12.41
CA VAL A 70 9.90 9.21 -13.70
C VAL A 70 8.55 9.92 -13.55
N LEU A 71 7.79 9.59 -12.50
CA LEU A 71 6.48 10.15 -12.24
C LEU A 71 6.52 11.68 -12.13
N ASN A 72 7.49 12.20 -11.38
CA ASN A 72 7.67 13.64 -11.13
C ASN A 72 8.46 14.38 -12.22
N SER A 73 8.94 13.68 -13.25
CA SER A 73 9.64 14.33 -14.36
C SER A 73 8.71 15.18 -15.23
N SER A 74 9.30 16.12 -15.97
CA SER A 74 8.61 16.95 -16.97
C SER A 74 8.37 16.22 -18.31
N ALA A 75 8.67 14.92 -18.40
CA ALA A 75 8.46 14.14 -19.60
C ALA A 75 6.97 13.97 -19.92
N THR A 76 6.65 13.72 -21.19
CA THR A 76 5.28 13.43 -21.62
C THR A 76 4.82 12.06 -21.14
N ASP A 77 3.51 11.84 -21.05
CA ASP A 77 2.94 10.55 -20.63
C ASP A 77 3.40 9.38 -21.53
N ALA A 78 3.58 9.63 -22.83
CA ALA A 78 4.09 8.63 -23.76
C ALA A 78 5.52 8.20 -23.40
N ILE A 79 6.39 9.15 -23.06
CA ILE A 79 7.77 8.86 -22.64
C ILE A 79 7.77 8.15 -21.28
N LYS A 80 7.00 8.66 -20.30
CA LYS A 80 6.87 8.04 -18.98
C LYS A 80 6.38 6.60 -19.06
N LYS A 81 5.42 6.31 -19.95
CA LYS A 81 4.90 4.95 -20.18
C LYS A 81 6.02 4.00 -20.60
N ASN A 82 6.85 4.41 -21.56
CA ASN A 82 7.98 3.59 -22.01
C ASN A 82 8.99 3.38 -20.87
N GLN A 83 9.31 4.45 -20.13
CA GLN A 83 10.21 4.36 -18.98
C GLN A 83 9.70 3.40 -17.89
N PHE A 84 8.40 3.39 -17.58
CA PHE A 84 7.83 2.44 -16.62
C PHE A 84 7.85 0.99 -17.14
N LEU A 85 7.65 0.77 -18.44
CA LEU A 85 7.78 -0.57 -19.04
C LEU A 85 9.24 -1.05 -18.99
N ASP A 86 10.21 -0.17 -19.23
CA ASP A 86 11.64 -0.49 -19.13
C ASP A 86 12.05 -0.78 -17.68
N LEU A 87 11.52 -0.01 -16.72
CA LEU A 87 11.70 -0.28 -15.29
C LEU A 87 11.14 -1.65 -14.91
N LYS A 88 9.95 -2.01 -15.38
CA LYS A 88 9.35 -3.33 -15.16
C LYS A 88 10.24 -4.46 -15.68
N ASN A 89 10.76 -4.32 -16.90
CA ASN A 89 11.60 -5.34 -17.52
C ASN A 89 12.92 -5.51 -16.77
N THR A 90 13.59 -4.40 -16.44
CA THR A 90 14.84 -4.39 -15.65
C THR A 90 14.62 -5.04 -14.29
N ARG A 91 13.53 -4.68 -13.62
CA ARG A 91 13.13 -5.23 -12.32
C ARG A 91 12.85 -6.72 -12.39
N GLN A 92 12.11 -7.20 -13.40
CA GLN A 92 11.83 -8.63 -13.56
C GLN A 92 13.09 -9.45 -13.81
N ASN A 93 14.03 -8.93 -14.61
CA ASN A 93 15.32 -9.60 -14.84
C ASN A 93 16.13 -9.73 -13.56
N PHE A 94 16.23 -8.64 -12.78
CA PHE A 94 16.87 -8.66 -11.47
C PHE A 94 16.21 -9.68 -10.52
N LEU A 95 14.88 -9.62 -10.37
CA LEU A 95 14.16 -10.48 -9.45
C LEU A 95 14.24 -11.96 -9.87
N THR A 96 14.22 -12.25 -11.17
CA THR A 96 14.40 -13.61 -11.69
C THR A 96 15.78 -14.16 -11.33
N GLY A 97 16.83 -13.35 -11.51
CA GLY A 97 18.20 -13.76 -11.14
C GLY A 97 18.41 -13.91 -9.64
N LEU A 98 17.74 -13.10 -8.82
CA LEU A 98 17.89 -13.13 -7.37
C LEU A 98 17.06 -14.23 -6.70
N LEU A 99 15.81 -14.40 -7.11
CA LEU A 99 14.80 -15.22 -6.43
C LEU A 99 14.56 -16.56 -7.14
N GLY A 100 14.83 -16.64 -8.44
CA GLY A 100 14.36 -17.74 -9.28
C GLY A 100 12.83 -17.74 -9.44
N GLN A 101 12.34 -18.60 -10.34
CA GLN A 101 10.96 -18.54 -10.81
C GLN A 101 9.91 -18.75 -9.69
N GLN A 102 10.17 -19.68 -8.76
CA GLN A 102 9.20 -20.05 -7.72
C GLN A 102 9.00 -18.93 -6.70
N LEU A 103 10.09 -18.37 -6.16
CA LEU A 103 10.01 -17.29 -5.17
C LEU A 103 9.55 -15.98 -5.81
N LEU A 104 9.97 -15.72 -7.06
CA LEU A 104 9.49 -14.59 -7.84
C LEU A 104 7.96 -14.58 -7.96
N GLY A 105 7.35 -15.72 -8.28
CA GLY A 105 5.89 -15.82 -8.38
C GLY A 105 5.18 -15.46 -7.07
N LYS A 106 5.71 -15.93 -5.94
CA LYS A 106 5.16 -15.59 -4.60
C LYS A 106 5.34 -14.11 -4.28
N TYR A 107 6.53 -13.56 -4.54
CA TYR A 107 6.83 -12.15 -4.33
C TYR A 107 5.91 -11.26 -5.16
N ASN A 108 5.84 -11.46 -6.48
CA ASN A 108 5.00 -10.65 -7.37
C ASN A 108 3.52 -10.71 -7.00
N LYS A 109 3.02 -11.88 -6.55
CA LYS A 109 1.65 -12.00 -6.04
C LYS A 109 1.42 -11.17 -4.78
N SER A 110 2.36 -11.21 -3.83
CA SER A 110 2.32 -10.40 -2.61
C SER A 110 2.31 -8.91 -2.95
N ILE A 111 3.27 -8.47 -3.75
CA ILE A 111 3.39 -7.07 -4.18
C ILE A 111 2.15 -6.60 -4.94
N GLY A 112 1.62 -7.42 -5.86
CA GLY A 112 0.41 -7.07 -6.59
C GLY A 112 -0.80 -6.81 -5.69
N ASN A 113 -0.93 -7.57 -4.58
CA ASN A 113 -1.97 -7.36 -3.58
C ASN A 113 -1.73 -6.09 -2.75
N LEU A 114 -0.50 -5.88 -2.28
CA LEU A 114 -0.13 -4.75 -1.43
C LEU A 114 -0.16 -3.41 -2.18
N ILE A 115 0.15 -3.42 -3.48
CA ILE A 115 0.15 -2.21 -4.32
C ILE A 115 -1.25 -1.86 -4.84
N LYS A 116 -2.20 -2.80 -4.84
CA LYS A 116 -3.57 -2.60 -5.35
C LYS A 116 -4.27 -1.35 -4.79
N PRO A 117 -4.21 -1.03 -3.48
CA PRO A 117 -4.81 0.19 -2.93
C PRO A 117 -4.20 1.48 -3.50
N PHE A 118 -2.91 1.45 -3.86
CA PHE A 118 -2.16 2.61 -4.34
C PHE A 118 -2.28 2.85 -5.85
N LYS A 119 -2.86 1.91 -6.62
CA LYS A 119 -2.93 2.00 -8.10
C LYS A 119 -3.49 3.33 -8.61
N LYS A 120 -4.52 3.87 -7.96
CA LYS A 120 -5.11 5.17 -8.34
C LYS A 120 -4.13 6.33 -8.15
N GLN A 121 -3.34 6.30 -7.07
CA GLN A 121 -2.37 7.35 -6.75
C GLN A 121 -1.09 7.21 -7.60
N LEU A 122 -0.71 5.98 -7.93
CA LEU A 122 0.42 5.69 -8.82
C LEU A 122 0.13 6.06 -10.28
N GLY A 123 -1.13 6.01 -10.71
CA GLY A 123 -1.52 6.32 -12.07
C GLY A 123 -0.72 5.50 -13.09
N LEU A 124 -0.03 6.18 -14.01
CA LEU A 124 0.79 5.53 -15.04
C LEU A 124 1.94 4.69 -14.46
N ALA A 125 2.45 5.03 -13.29
CA ALA A 125 3.52 4.29 -12.62
C ALA A 125 3.10 2.85 -12.23
N ALA A 126 1.80 2.58 -12.15
CA ALA A 126 1.31 1.22 -11.92
C ALA A 126 1.72 0.23 -13.01
N LEU A 127 2.15 0.71 -14.19
CA LEU A 127 2.68 -0.11 -15.28
C LEU A 127 4.06 -0.72 -14.98
N ALA A 128 4.79 -0.19 -13.99
CA ALA A 128 6.10 -0.69 -13.59
C ALA A 128 6.02 -2.03 -12.80
N PHE A 129 4.83 -2.39 -12.31
CA PHE A 129 4.56 -3.60 -11.53
C PHE A 129 3.91 -4.69 -12.41
#